data_AF-A0A9E3N4P5-F1
#
_entry.id   AF-A0A9E3N4P5-F1
#
_cell.length_a   1.000
_cell.length_b   1.000
_cell.length_c   1.000
_cell.angle_alpha   90.00
_cell.angle_beta   90.00
_cell.angle_gamma   90.00
#
_symmetry.space_group_name_H-M   'P 1'
#
loop_
_entity.id
_entity.type
_entity.pdbx_description
1 polymer ?
#
loop_
_entity_poly.entity_id
_entity_poly.type
_entity_poly.pdbx_seq_one_letter_code
_entity_poly.pdbx_strand_id
1 'polypeptide(L)'
;MARSGLTKSQVREARDRLLAEGRHPSVDAVRHALGDSGSKSTIHKYLKELRSEDGGGDVAPGLRREDTGRALHALVDQLADRLHADFDERMLLLRAAHDDALRERDRELAELRNTVATLTAPKRSSTPTSHRCAPGPTASARRAASATSATSTAAC
;
A
#
# COMPACT_ATOMS: atom_id res chain seq x y z
N MET A 1 -69.06 31.53 3.34
CA MET A 1 -68.55 30.20 3.71
C MET A 1 -67.04 30.29 3.76
N ALA A 2 -66.44 30.04 4.93
CA ALA A 2 -65.01 30.21 5.15
C ALA A 2 -64.24 29.24 4.25
N ARG A 3 -63.49 29.77 3.28
CA ARG A 3 -62.55 29.01 2.48
C ARG A 3 -61.43 28.56 3.42
N SER A 4 -61.57 27.38 4.04
CA SER A 4 -60.49 26.79 4.85
C SER A 4 -59.38 26.34 3.91
N GLY A 5 -58.57 27.29 3.48
CA GLY A 5 -57.36 27.03 2.71
C GLY A 5 -56.40 26.19 3.54
N LEU A 6 -55.75 25.25 2.88
CA LEU A 6 -54.59 24.52 3.38
C LEU A 6 -53.64 25.47 4.14
N THR A 7 -53.33 25.17 5.40
CA THR A 7 -52.45 26.03 6.21
C THR A 7 -51.03 25.49 6.20
N LYS A 8 -50.06 26.39 6.33
CA LYS A 8 -48.64 26.04 6.42
C LYS A 8 -48.31 25.13 7.61
N SER A 9 -49.02 25.31 8.73
CA SER A 9 -48.87 24.46 9.92
C SER A 9 -49.23 23.00 9.66
N GLN A 10 -50.31 22.75 8.91
CA GLN A 10 -50.71 21.39 8.52
C GLN A 10 -49.65 20.72 7.63
N VAL A 11 -49.09 21.49 6.69
CA VAL A 11 -47.99 20.99 5.83
C VAL A 11 -46.74 20.68 6.65
N ARG A 12 -46.44 21.48 7.68
CA ARG A 12 -45.33 21.24 8.61
C ARG A 12 -45.52 19.93 9.38
N GLU A 13 -46.68 19.74 10.01
CA GLU A 13 -46.97 18.53 10.77
C GLU A 13 -46.93 17.27 9.89
N ALA A 14 -47.50 17.32 8.68
CA ALA A 14 -47.46 16.21 7.74
C ALA A 14 -46.03 15.88 7.29
N ARG A 15 -45.20 16.89 7.05
CA ARG A 15 -43.77 16.71 6.75
C ARG A 15 -43.05 16.03 7.93
N ASP A 16 -43.26 16.51 9.14
CA ASP A 16 -42.57 16.02 10.33
C ASP A 16 -42.96 14.57 10.63
N ARG A 17 -44.23 14.21 10.39
CA ARG A 17 -44.71 12.83 10.46
C ARG A 17 -44.01 11.92 9.45
N LEU A 18 -43.87 12.35 8.20
CA LEU A 18 -43.14 11.59 7.17
C LEU A 18 -41.65 11.43 7.50
N LEU A 19 -41.02 12.47 8.05
CA LEU A 19 -39.63 12.41 8.51
C LEU A 19 -39.46 11.45 9.69
N ALA A 20 -40.39 11.43 10.64
CA ALA A 20 -40.40 10.48 11.75
C ALA A 20 -40.58 9.03 11.27
N GLU A 21 -41.32 8.82 10.18
CA GLU A 21 -41.47 7.53 9.50
C GLU A 21 -40.24 7.15 8.65
N GLY A 22 -39.20 8.00 8.57
CA GLY A 22 -38.03 7.78 7.73
C GLY A 22 -38.29 7.93 6.23
N ARG A 23 -39.42 8.50 5.83
CA ARG A 23 -39.82 8.68 4.43
C ARG A 23 -39.51 10.11 3.98
N HIS A 24 -39.02 10.24 2.74
CA HIS A 24 -38.73 11.55 2.19
C HIS A 24 -40.03 12.34 1.93
N PRO A 25 -40.18 13.57 2.50
CA PRO A 25 -41.40 14.36 2.34
C PRO A 25 -41.47 14.97 0.92
N SER A 26 -41.95 14.17 -0.03
CA SER A 26 -42.29 14.63 -1.38
C SER A 26 -43.66 15.34 -1.40
N VAL A 27 -43.92 16.15 -2.43
CA VAL A 27 -45.18 16.88 -2.56
C VAL A 27 -46.38 15.93 -2.54
N ASP A 28 -46.27 14.80 -3.22
CA ASP A 28 -47.35 13.81 -3.32
C ASP A 28 -47.48 12.99 -2.02
N ALA A 29 -46.37 12.71 -1.31
CA ALA A 29 -46.42 12.07 0.01
C ALA A 29 -47.10 12.94 1.07
N VAL A 30 -46.76 14.24 1.08
CA VAL A 30 -47.39 15.23 1.98
C VAL A 30 -48.85 15.41 1.63
N ARG A 31 -49.19 15.44 0.33
CA ARG A 31 -50.59 15.51 -0.12
C ARG A 31 -51.41 14.31 0.35
N HIS A 32 -50.85 13.10 0.27
CA HIS A 32 -51.51 11.90 0.74
C HIS A 32 -51.68 11.91 2.28
N ALA A 33 -50.65 12.35 3.00
CA ALA A 33 -50.71 12.52 4.46
C ALA A 33 -51.74 13.57 4.92
N LEU A 34 -52.08 14.53 4.04
CA LEU A 34 -53.09 15.57 4.25
C LEU A 34 -54.49 15.18 3.73
N GLY A 35 -54.68 13.95 3.24
CA GLY A 35 -55.97 13.47 2.74
C GLY A 35 -56.38 14.10 1.40
N ASP A 36 -55.44 14.23 0.46
CA ASP A 36 -55.61 14.80 -0.89
C ASP A 36 -56.03 16.28 -0.94
N SER A 37 -56.02 16.94 0.21
CA SER A 37 -56.28 18.37 0.35
C SER A 37 -55.08 19.22 -0.06
N GLY A 38 -55.36 20.30 -0.80
CA GLY A 38 -54.35 21.24 -1.29
C GLY A 38 -53.88 20.95 -2.71
N SER A 39 -53.62 22.02 -3.46
CA SER A 39 -53.01 21.91 -4.79
C SER A 39 -51.52 21.61 -4.68
N LYS A 40 -51.01 20.85 -5.66
CA LYS A 40 -49.58 20.52 -5.78
C LYS A 40 -48.68 21.77 -5.71
N SER A 41 -49.13 22.88 -6.30
CA SER A 41 -48.41 24.17 -6.29
C SER A 41 -48.35 24.81 -4.89
N THR A 42 -49.46 24.78 -4.14
CA THR A 42 -49.52 25.36 -2.79
C THR A 42 -48.70 24.54 -1.79
N ILE A 43 -48.78 23.21 -1.85
CA ILE A 43 -47.95 22.33 -1.03
C ILE A 43 -46.46 22.54 -1.35
N HIS A 44 -46.10 22.62 -2.64
CA HIS A 44 -44.72 22.88 -3.05
C HIS A 44 -44.20 24.23 -2.51
N LYS A 45 -45.04 25.28 -2.58
CA LYS A 45 -44.72 26.60 -2.02
C LYS A 45 -44.48 26.51 -0.51
N TYR A 46 -45.41 25.95 0.26
CA TYR A 46 -45.25 25.84 1.71
C TYR A 46 -44.08 24.95 2.12
N LEU A 47 -43.80 23.85 1.42
CA LEU A 47 -42.61 23.03 1.67
C LEU A 47 -41.32 23.81 1.40
N LYS A 48 -41.30 24.68 0.38
CA LYS A 48 -40.14 25.55 0.11
C LYS A 48 -39.97 26.58 1.22
N GLU A 49 -41.04 27.25 1.63
CA GLU A 49 -40.97 28.24 2.71
C GLU A 49 -40.61 27.61 4.06
N LEU A 50 -41.12 26.41 4.38
CA LEU A 50 -40.78 25.68 5.59
C LEU A 50 -39.30 25.27 5.60
N ARG A 51 -38.73 24.88 4.45
CA ARG A 51 -37.29 24.64 4.31
C ARG A 51 -36.47 25.92 4.53
N SER A 52 -36.99 27.08 4.12
CA SER A 52 -36.34 28.37 4.35
C SER A 52 -36.41 28.82 5.82
N GLU A 53 -37.54 28.54 6.51
CA GLU A 53 -37.78 28.95 7.91
C GLU A 53 -37.07 28.07 8.95
N ASP A 54 -37.07 26.73 8.80
CA ASP A 54 -36.59 25.80 9.82
C ASP A 54 -35.04 25.69 9.90
N GLY A 55 -34.31 26.73 9.47
CA GLY A 55 -32.85 26.81 9.68
C GLY A 55 -32.00 26.65 8.41
N GLY A 56 -32.49 27.13 7.27
CA GLY A 56 -31.78 27.09 5.99
C GLY A 56 -31.83 28.41 5.21
N GLY A 57 -31.88 29.55 5.89
CA GLY A 57 -31.62 30.83 5.24
C GLY A 57 -30.22 30.86 4.65
N ASP A 58 -30.12 30.78 3.32
CA ASP A 58 -29.05 31.27 2.45
C ASP A 58 -27.56 31.02 2.81
N VAL A 59 -27.22 30.03 3.63
CA VAL A 59 -25.95 29.31 3.39
C VAL A 59 -26.26 28.30 2.30
N ALA A 60 -26.09 28.73 1.05
CA ALA A 60 -26.43 27.99 -0.16
C ALA A 60 -26.29 26.47 0.04
N PRO A 61 -27.29 25.64 -0.31
CA PRO A 61 -27.22 24.18 -0.19
C PRO A 61 -25.94 23.58 -0.79
N GLY A 62 -25.32 24.29 -1.75
CA GLY A 62 -23.99 23.99 -2.28
C GLY A 62 -22.87 24.05 -1.24
N LEU A 63 -22.81 25.08 -0.39
CA LEU A 63 -21.71 25.29 0.55
C LEU A 63 -21.65 24.19 1.64
N ARG A 64 -22.80 23.83 2.22
CA ARG A 64 -22.88 22.71 3.18
C ARG A 64 -22.57 21.37 2.51
N ARG A 65 -23.02 21.18 1.28
CA ARG A 65 -22.74 19.97 0.50
C ARG A 65 -21.26 19.87 0.12
N GLU A 66 -20.62 20.99 -0.20
CA GLU A 66 -19.20 21.13 -0.46
C GLU A 66 -18.37 20.88 0.80
N ASP A 67 -18.78 21.40 1.97
CA ASP A 67 -18.12 21.12 3.25
C ASP A 67 -18.19 19.64 3.60
N THR A 68 -19.37 19.03 3.44
CA THR A 68 -19.51 17.58 3.63
C THR A 68 -18.69 16.79 2.60
N GLY A 69 -18.65 17.22 1.35
CA GLY A 69 -17.84 16.60 0.31
C GLY A 69 -16.36 16.67 0.64
N ARG A 70 -15.86 17.85 1.03
CA ARG A 70 -14.48 18.04 1.49
C ARG A 70 -14.14 17.17 2.69
N ALA A 71 -15.01 17.10 3.69
CA ALA A 71 -14.79 16.25 4.86
C ALA A 71 -14.75 14.76 4.50
N LEU A 72 -15.65 14.31 3.62
CA LEU A 72 -15.65 12.94 3.11
C LEU A 72 -14.40 12.62 2.30
N HIS A 73 -13.97 13.54 1.43
CA HIS A 73 -12.72 13.39 0.67
C HIS A 73 -11.52 13.28 1.60
N ALA A 74 -11.39 14.17 2.59
CA ALA A 74 -10.31 14.10 3.57
C ALA A 74 -10.28 12.76 4.32
N LEU A 75 -11.44 12.22 4.70
CA LEU A 75 -11.52 10.90 5.36
C LEU A 75 -11.11 9.76 4.42
N VAL A 76 -11.52 9.82 3.15
CA VAL A 76 -11.12 8.83 2.14
C VAL A 76 -9.62 8.90 1.87
N ASP A 77 -9.06 10.10 1.77
CA ASP A 77 -7.62 10.31 1.58
C ASP A 77 -6.84 9.76 2.77
N GLN A 78 -7.26 10.07 4.00
CA GLN A 78 -6.66 9.50 5.21
C GLN A 78 -6.73 7.97 5.25
N LEU A 79 -7.85 7.39 4.82
CA LEU A 79 -8.00 5.94 4.75
C LEU A 79 -7.10 5.34 3.67
N ALA A 80 -6.99 6.00 2.51
CA ALA A 80 -6.09 5.58 1.45
C ALA A 80 -4.64 5.61 1.93
N ASP A 81 -4.20 6.69 2.57
CA ASP A 81 -2.84 6.81 3.13
C ASP A 81 -2.56 5.69 4.14
N ARG A 82 -3.50 5.43 5.05
CA ARG A 82 -3.36 4.36 6.04
C ARG A 82 -3.24 2.99 5.37
N LEU A 83 -4.07 2.71 4.37
CA LEU A 83 -4.06 1.45 3.65
C LEU A 83 -2.74 1.26 2.88
N HIS A 84 -2.24 2.30 2.22
CA HIS A 84 -0.94 2.23 1.53
C HIS A 84 0.19 1.97 2.52
N ALA A 85 0.22 2.66 3.66
CA ALA A 85 1.22 2.44 4.69
C ALA A 85 1.20 0.99 5.23
N ASP A 86 0.01 0.44 5.53
CA ASP A 86 -0.14 -0.94 5.99
C ASP A 86 0.30 -1.95 4.90
N PHE A 87 0.04 -1.66 3.63
CA PHE A 87 0.50 -2.48 2.50
C PHE A 87 2.01 -2.45 2.36
N ASP A 88 2.63 -1.28 2.44
CA ASP A 88 4.07 -1.11 2.34
C ASP A 88 4.79 -1.85 3.47
N GLU A 89 4.27 -1.75 4.70
CA GLU A 89 4.78 -2.50 5.85
C GLU A 89 4.72 -4.02 5.61
N ARG A 90 3.56 -4.53 5.15
CA ARG A 90 3.41 -5.95 4.82
C ARG A 90 4.34 -6.39 3.70
N MET A 91 4.53 -5.56 2.69
CA MET A 91 5.45 -5.85 1.58
C MET A 91 6.90 -5.90 2.04
N LEU A 92 7.32 -5.00 2.93
CA LEU A 92 8.65 -5.03 3.53
C LEU A 92 8.87 -6.31 4.34
N LEU A 93 7.91 -6.69 5.19
CA LEU A 93 7.98 -7.93 5.97
C LEU A 93 8.05 -9.17 5.07
N LEU A 94 7.23 -9.22 4.02
CA LEU A 94 7.21 -10.35 3.10
C LEU A 94 8.52 -10.46 2.31
N ARG A 95 9.10 -9.34 1.87
CA ARG A 95 10.42 -9.31 1.22
C ARG A 95 11.53 -9.77 2.16
N ALA A 96 11.53 -9.29 3.41
CA ALA A 96 12.51 -9.72 4.39
C ALA A 96 12.44 -11.24 4.66
N ALA A 97 11.23 -11.77 4.88
CA ALA A 97 11.02 -13.21 5.05
C ALA A 97 11.43 -14.03 3.82
N HIS A 98 11.17 -13.50 2.62
CA HIS A 98 11.59 -14.13 1.38
C HIS A 98 13.12 -14.16 1.24
N ASP A 99 13.80 -13.06 1.52
CA ASP A 99 15.26 -12.97 1.49
C ASP A 99 15.90 -13.94 2.50
N ASP A 100 15.32 -14.07 3.70
CA ASP A 100 15.78 -15.03 4.70
C ASP A 100 15.58 -16.47 4.23
N ALA A 101 14.46 -16.79 3.59
CA ALA A 101 14.21 -18.10 3.00
C ALA A 101 15.21 -18.42 1.87
N LEU A 102 15.56 -17.44 1.03
CA LEU A 102 16.58 -17.60 0.01
C LEU A 102 17.96 -17.85 0.62
N ARG A 103 18.35 -17.08 1.64
CA ARG A 103 19.63 -17.28 2.36
C ARG A 103 19.72 -18.67 2.97
N GLU A 104 18.63 -19.17 3.55
CA GLU A 104 18.61 -20.51 4.12
C GLU A 104 18.77 -21.60 3.05
N ARG A 105 18.09 -21.44 1.91
CA ARG A 105 18.26 -22.35 0.77
C ARG A 105 19.66 -22.30 0.18
N ASP A 106 20.27 -21.12 0.11
CA ASP A 106 21.65 -20.96 -0.35
C ASP A 106 22.66 -21.63 0.58
N ARG A 107 22.44 -21.56 1.90
CA ARG A 107 23.25 -22.28 2.90
C ARG A 107 23.13 -23.79 2.72
N GLU A 108 21.91 -24.30 2.61
CA GLU A 108 21.65 -25.73 2.39
C GLU A 108 22.32 -26.21 1.09
N LEU A 109 22.20 -25.45 0.00
CA LEU A 109 22.88 -25.76 -1.25
C LEU A 109 24.40 -25.73 -1.12
N ALA A 110 24.96 -24.79 -0.34
CA ALA A 110 26.41 -24.73 -0.09
C ALA A 110 26.87 -25.94 0.73
N GLU A 111 26.13 -26.34 1.75
CA GLU A 111 26.40 -27.53 2.55
C GLU A 111 26.34 -28.81 1.71
N LEU A 112 25.29 -28.97 0.89
CA LEU A 112 25.16 -30.09 -0.03
C LEU A 112 26.29 -30.11 -1.07
N ARG A 113 26.70 -28.95 -1.60
CA ARG A 113 27.86 -28.86 -2.49
C ARG A 113 29.16 -29.27 -1.79
N ASN A 114 29.36 -28.86 -0.54
CA ASN A 114 30.53 -29.24 0.26
C ASN A 114 30.55 -30.74 0.58
N THR A 115 29.40 -31.33 0.92
CA THR A 115 29.31 -32.78 1.15
C THR A 115 29.57 -33.57 -0.13
N VAL A 116 29.01 -33.16 -1.27
CA VAL A 116 29.32 -33.77 -2.56
C VAL A 116 30.81 -33.64 -2.88
N ALA A 117 31.42 -32.46 -2.66
CA ALA A 117 32.85 -32.25 -2.90
C ALA A 117 33.75 -33.14 -2.01
N THR A 118 33.40 -33.30 -0.73
CA THR A 118 34.16 -34.17 0.20
C THR A 118 34.01 -35.66 -0.14
N LEU A 119 32.82 -36.10 -0.55
CA LEU A 119 32.58 -37.50 -0.95
C LEU A 119 33.20 -37.84 -2.32
N THR A 120 33.22 -36.88 -3.24
CA THR A 120 33.80 -37.05 -4.59
C THR A 120 35.30 -36.75 -4.64
N ALA A 121 35.87 -36.19 -3.56
CA ALA A 121 37.30 -35.98 -3.45
C ALA A 121 38.05 -37.32 -3.62
N PRO A 122 39.03 -37.41 -4.53
CA PRO A 122 39.80 -38.63 -4.71
C PRO A 122 40.43 -39.08 -3.38
N LYS A 123 40.22 -40.34 -2.98
CA LYS A 123 40.87 -40.95 -1.80
C LYS A 123 42.39 -40.85 -1.98
N ARG A 124 43.00 -39.82 -1.40
CA ARG A 124 44.46 -39.72 -1.23
C ARG A 124 44.87 -40.63 -0.08
N SER A 125 44.83 -41.94 -0.31
CA SER A 125 45.45 -42.96 0.52
C SER A 125 46.37 -43.76 -0.40
N SER A 126 47.65 -43.45 -0.42
CA SER A 126 48.68 -44.10 0.41
C SER A 126 49.38 -45.23 -0.36
N THR A 127 50.45 -44.87 -1.06
CA THR A 127 51.64 -45.73 -1.12
C THR A 127 52.72 -45.07 -0.26
N PRO A 128 52.93 -45.55 0.98
CA PRO A 128 54.20 -45.33 1.67
C PRO A 128 55.23 -46.34 1.15
N THR A 129 56.52 -45.96 1.17
CA THR A 129 57.71 -46.86 1.12
C THR A 129 58.07 -47.36 -0.30
N SER A 130 59.31 -47.33 -0.83
CA SER A 130 60.64 -46.84 -0.43
C SER A 130 61.61 -47.03 -1.63
N HIS A 131 62.78 -46.41 -1.55
CA HIS A 131 64.03 -46.68 -2.29
C HIS A 131 64.22 -46.11 -3.72
N ARG A 132 64.93 -44.98 -3.83
CA ARG A 132 66.14 -44.88 -4.67
C ARG A 132 67.05 -43.76 -4.15
N CYS A 133 68.09 -44.11 -3.40
CA CYS A 133 69.47 -44.24 -3.88
C CYS A 133 70.02 -42.94 -4.47
N ALA A 134 70.84 -42.25 -3.66
CA ALA A 134 71.84 -41.32 -4.17
C ALA A 134 72.83 -42.06 -5.10
N PRO A 135 73.37 -41.37 -6.10
CA PRO A 135 74.83 -41.33 -6.21
C PRO A 135 75.36 -39.88 -6.24
N GLY A 136 76.59 -39.74 -5.76
CA GLY A 136 77.29 -38.49 -5.47
C GLY A 136 77.81 -37.69 -6.68
N PRO A 137 78.73 -36.74 -6.44
CA PRO A 137 79.05 -35.65 -7.36
C PRO A 137 80.20 -35.99 -8.32
N THR A 138 80.04 -35.66 -9.61
CA THR A 138 81.17 -35.54 -10.54
C THR A 138 80.98 -34.39 -11.52
N ALA A 139 81.76 -33.33 -11.27
CA ALA A 139 82.59 -32.57 -12.20
C ALA A 139 82.07 -32.12 -13.58
N SER A 140 82.29 -30.82 -13.81
CA SER A 140 82.77 -30.20 -15.06
C SER A 140 81.74 -29.67 -16.06
N ALA A 141 81.52 -28.35 -16.00
CA ALA A 141 81.62 -27.50 -17.19
C ALA A 141 81.94 -26.05 -16.76
N ARG A 142 83.24 -25.73 -16.77
CA ARG A 142 83.74 -24.35 -16.79
C ARG A 142 83.65 -23.79 -18.20
N ARG A 143 83.53 -22.46 -18.25
CA ARG A 143 83.71 -21.49 -19.35
C ARG A 143 82.38 -20.96 -19.88
N ALA A 144 82.23 -19.69 -20.19
CA ALA A 144 82.98 -18.46 -19.93
C ALA A 144 82.11 -17.38 -20.58
N ALA A 145 81.86 -16.25 -19.92
CA ALA A 145 81.81 -14.93 -20.55
C ALA A 145 81.33 -13.89 -19.53
N SER A 146 82.29 -13.05 -19.19
CA SER A 146 82.21 -11.76 -18.53
C SER A 146 81.40 -10.70 -19.30
N ALA A 147 81.08 -9.63 -18.57
CA ALA A 147 80.68 -8.28 -19.01
C ALA A 147 79.18 -8.14 -19.38
N THR A 148 78.42 -7.16 -18.91
CA THR A 148 78.80 -5.83 -18.42
C THR A 148 77.67 -5.26 -17.56
N SER A 149 78.06 -4.56 -16.50
CA SER A 149 77.24 -3.69 -15.67
C SER A 149 76.54 -2.60 -16.47
N ALA A 150 75.24 -2.40 -16.21
CA ALA A 150 74.56 -1.13 -16.43
C ALA A 150 73.69 -0.81 -15.21
N THR A 151 74.28 0.01 -14.35
CA THR A 151 73.62 0.86 -13.36
C THR A 151 72.60 1.75 -14.07
N SER A 152 71.35 1.79 -13.60
CA SER A 152 70.55 3.01 -13.72
C SER A 152 69.48 3.05 -12.65
N THR A 153 69.65 4.04 -11.78
CA THR A 153 68.79 4.46 -10.69
C THR A 153 68.17 5.79 -11.14
N ALA A 154 66.83 5.91 -11.15
CA ALA A 154 66.06 7.15 -11.01
C ALA A 154 64.57 6.78 -11.21
N ALA A 155 63.70 6.87 -10.20
CA ALA A 155 63.15 8.09 -9.59
C ALA A 155 62.28 8.89 -10.56
N CYS A 156 60.98 8.60 -10.56
CA CYS A 156 59.83 9.52 -10.49
C CYS A 156 58.53 8.69 -10.51
#